data_AF-A0AA97G563-F1
#
_entry.id   AF-A0AA97G563-F1
#
_cell.length_a   1.000
_cell.length_b   1.000
_cell.length_c   1.000
_cell.angle_alpha   90.00
_cell.angle_beta   90.00
_cell.angle_gamma   90.00
#
_symmetry.space_group_name_H-M   'P 1'
#
loop_
_entity.id
_entity.type
_entity.pdbx_description
1 polymer ?
#
loop_
_entity_poly.entity_id
_entity_poly.type
_entity_poly.pdbx_seq_one_letter_code
_entity_poly.pdbx_strand_id
1 'polypeptide(L)'
;MNKTQAELLNLLDNAWETMSTNQRDTIFSGLMSKEQFSFPASADQTLKAVEDFQKSSLDGDYYAPFDINSKNYMNIPEETDAWFAKLDELFIESTKLVRQEDYQVALECFDILYELLEGIVDDEIIFADELGSWMFTGDEKAYFTAYIQAAAATCSDENFVDKAIFALHEDRDRSSSLKLYSVIKSMASPVQMAMVDQQVKARKIKVA
;
A
#
# COMPACT_ATOMS: atom_id res chain seq x y z
N MET A 1 -18.76 -39.19 -3.77
CA MET A 1 -19.51 -38.15 -3.03
C MET A 1 -19.08 -36.81 -3.59
N ASN A 2 -20.00 -36.02 -4.15
CA ASN A 2 -19.70 -34.63 -4.50
C ASN A 2 -19.67 -33.83 -3.21
N LYS A 3 -18.56 -33.13 -2.97
CA LYS A 3 -18.48 -32.18 -1.85
C LYS A 3 -19.46 -31.03 -2.11
N THR A 4 -20.14 -30.60 -1.07
CA THR A 4 -20.99 -29.41 -1.11
C THR A 4 -20.13 -28.16 -1.30
N GLN A 5 -20.74 -27.07 -1.78
CA GLN A 5 -20.05 -25.79 -1.94
C GLN A 5 -19.44 -25.30 -0.61
N ALA A 6 -20.16 -25.46 0.50
CA ALA A 6 -19.69 -25.07 1.82
C ALA A 6 -18.47 -25.89 2.28
N GLU A 7 -18.45 -27.19 2.00
CA GLU A 7 -17.29 -28.04 2.30
C GLU A 7 -16.07 -27.66 1.45
N LEU A 8 -16.28 -27.27 0.19
CA LEU A 8 -15.19 -26.81 -0.68
C LEU A 8 -14.61 -25.47 -0.21
N LEU A 9 -15.46 -24.51 0.17
CA LEU A 9 -15.02 -23.22 0.71
C LEU A 9 -14.24 -23.41 2.01
N ASN A 10 -14.74 -24.24 2.92
CA ASN A 10 -14.05 -24.49 4.20
C ASN A 10 -12.69 -25.18 3.98
N LEU A 11 -12.57 -26.08 3.00
CA LEU A 11 -11.28 -26.67 2.64
C LEU A 11 -10.33 -25.65 2.00
N LEU A 12 -10.87 -24.69 1.25
CA LEU A 12 -10.10 -23.60 0.66
C LEU A 12 -9.57 -22.67 1.76
N ASP A 13 -10.41 -22.28 2.71
CA ASP A 13 -10.03 -21.45 3.86
C ASP A 13 -8.94 -22.15 4.68
N ASN A 14 -9.14 -23.43 5.03
CA ASN A 14 -8.12 -24.18 5.76
C ASN A 14 -6.81 -24.31 4.95
N ALA A 15 -6.89 -24.52 3.65
CA ALA A 15 -5.72 -24.58 2.78
C ALA A 15 -5.01 -23.23 2.73
N TRP A 16 -5.77 -22.13 2.65
CA TRP A 16 -5.23 -20.78 2.70
C TRP A 16 -4.46 -20.57 4.01
N GLU A 17 -5.11 -20.75 5.16
CA GLU A 17 -4.53 -20.55 6.50
C GLU A 17 -3.26 -21.40 6.75
N THR A 18 -3.14 -22.57 6.11
CA THR A 18 -2.01 -23.50 6.33
C THR A 18 -0.90 -23.43 5.29
N MET A 19 -1.13 -22.80 4.14
CA MET A 19 -0.12 -22.61 3.10
C MET A 19 0.79 -21.43 3.44
N SER A 20 2.06 -21.56 3.07
CA SER A 20 2.98 -20.43 3.16
C SER A 20 2.74 -19.39 2.07
N THR A 21 3.18 -18.15 2.26
CA THR A 21 3.04 -17.06 1.27
C THR A 21 3.51 -17.48 -0.12
N ASN A 22 4.70 -18.07 -0.22
CA ASN A 22 5.25 -18.60 -1.48
C ASN A 22 4.36 -19.67 -2.14
N GLN A 23 3.73 -20.53 -1.34
CA GLN A 23 2.81 -21.55 -1.86
C GLN A 23 1.50 -20.94 -2.33
N ARG A 24 0.97 -19.97 -1.58
CA ARG A 24 -0.23 -19.22 -1.94
C ARG A 24 0.00 -18.49 -3.27
N ASP A 25 1.12 -17.79 -3.43
CA ASP A 25 1.45 -17.10 -4.67
C ASP A 25 1.62 -18.08 -5.83
N THR A 26 2.33 -19.19 -5.62
CA THR A 26 2.51 -20.20 -6.68
C THR A 26 1.17 -20.78 -7.16
N ILE A 27 0.23 -21.02 -6.24
CA ILE A 27 -1.04 -21.71 -6.54
C ILE A 27 -2.12 -20.74 -7.02
N PHE A 28 -2.20 -19.56 -6.40
CA PHE A 28 -3.30 -18.61 -6.59
C PHE A 28 -2.92 -17.39 -7.42
N SER A 29 -1.65 -17.13 -7.74
CA SER A 29 -1.26 -15.98 -8.60
C SER A 29 -2.03 -15.93 -9.91
N GLY A 30 -2.26 -17.07 -10.56
CA GLY A 30 -3.05 -17.18 -11.81
C GLY A 30 -4.57 -16.98 -11.64
N LEU A 31 -5.08 -17.06 -10.41
CA LEU A 31 -6.49 -16.84 -10.06
C LEU A 31 -6.71 -15.41 -9.55
N MET A 32 -5.78 -14.85 -8.78
CA MET A 32 -5.80 -13.47 -8.27
C MET A 32 -5.45 -12.44 -9.35
N SER A 33 -4.66 -12.81 -10.35
CA SER A 33 -4.39 -11.98 -11.54
C SER A 33 -5.60 -11.82 -12.47
N LYS A 34 -6.68 -12.57 -12.24
CA LYS A 34 -7.97 -12.27 -12.85
C LYS A 34 -8.71 -11.35 -11.89
N GLU A 35 -8.94 -10.13 -12.34
CA GLU A 35 -9.81 -9.09 -11.76
C GLU A 35 -11.27 -9.54 -11.54
N GLN A 36 -11.56 -10.85 -11.55
CA GLN A 36 -12.88 -11.48 -11.61
C GLN A 36 -13.46 -11.87 -10.24
N PHE A 37 -12.68 -11.84 -9.15
CA PHE A 37 -13.17 -12.27 -7.82
C PHE A 37 -13.16 -11.20 -6.73
N SER A 38 -12.81 -9.96 -7.05
CA SER A 38 -13.03 -8.82 -6.18
C SER A 38 -14.45 -8.30 -6.47
N PHE A 39 -15.39 -8.62 -5.58
CA PHE A 39 -16.53 -7.72 -5.42
C PHE A 39 -15.94 -6.36 -5.00
N PRO A 40 -16.43 -5.22 -5.53
CA PRO A 40 -16.02 -3.95 -4.97
C PRO A 40 -16.37 -3.99 -3.48
N ALA A 41 -15.35 -4.08 -2.63
CA ALA A 41 -15.54 -3.84 -1.22
C ALA A 41 -16.10 -2.43 -1.12
N SER A 42 -17.22 -2.28 -0.42
CA SER A 42 -17.77 -0.95 -0.18
C SER A 42 -16.71 -0.09 0.50
N ALA A 43 -16.75 1.23 0.31
CA ALA A 43 -15.80 2.16 0.91
C ALA A 43 -15.62 1.88 2.42
N ASP A 44 -16.72 1.66 3.15
CA ASP A 44 -16.71 1.30 4.58
C ASP A 44 -15.98 -0.02 4.89
N GLN A 45 -16.13 -1.04 4.03
CA GLN A 45 -15.45 -2.32 4.21
C GLN A 45 -13.95 -2.21 3.94
N THR A 46 -13.55 -1.45 2.93
CA THR A 46 -12.14 -1.20 2.62
C THR A 46 -11.48 -0.44 3.74
N LEU A 47 -12.09 0.65 4.22
CA LEU A 47 -11.58 1.41 5.35
C LEU A 47 -11.47 0.54 6.59
N LYS A 48 -12.50 -0.26 6.89
CA LYS A 48 -12.47 -1.15 8.04
C LYS A 48 -11.33 -2.18 7.96
N ALA A 49 -11.08 -2.73 6.78
CA ALA A 49 -9.98 -3.66 6.56
C ALA A 49 -8.61 -2.99 6.74
N VAL A 50 -8.46 -1.72 6.32
CA VAL A 50 -7.25 -0.92 6.55
C VAL A 50 -7.04 -0.65 8.04
N GLU A 51 -8.08 -0.24 8.77
CA GLU A 51 -8.02 -0.02 10.22
C GLU A 51 -7.67 -1.29 10.99
N ASP A 52 -8.29 -2.43 10.63
CA ASP A 52 -8.00 -3.72 11.25
C ASP A 52 -6.56 -4.16 10.98
N PHE A 53 -6.06 -3.93 9.77
CA PHE A 53 -4.67 -4.20 9.41
C PHE A 53 -3.69 -3.30 10.17
N GLN A 54 -3.98 -2.00 10.31
CA GLN A 54 -3.18 -1.07 11.11
C GLN A 54 -3.08 -1.55 12.54
N LYS A 55 -4.22 -1.91 13.13
CA LYS A 55 -4.25 -2.42 14.50
C LYS A 55 -3.41 -3.68 14.67
N SER A 56 -3.60 -4.70 13.82
CA SER A 56 -2.82 -5.93 13.87
C SER A 56 -1.31 -5.69 13.66
N SER A 57 -0.96 -4.74 12.79
CA SER A 57 0.42 -4.32 12.56
C SER A 57 1.05 -3.75 13.84
N LEU A 58 0.35 -2.84 14.52
CA LEU A 58 0.82 -2.20 15.76
C LEU A 58 0.75 -3.11 16.99
N ASP A 59 -0.13 -4.11 16.99
CA ASP A 59 -0.20 -5.13 18.04
C ASP A 59 0.93 -6.18 17.92
N GLY A 60 1.76 -6.09 16.86
CA GLY A 60 2.92 -6.96 16.63
C GLY A 60 2.58 -8.32 16.03
N ASP A 61 1.39 -8.48 15.43
CA ASP A 61 0.93 -9.76 14.85
C ASP A 61 1.84 -10.26 13.71
N TYR A 62 2.59 -9.33 13.08
CA TYR A 62 3.52 -9.59 11.99
C TYR A 62 4.99 -9.51 12.42
N TYR A 63 5.26 -9.22 13.69
CA TYR A 63 6.61 -9.15 14.22
C TYR A 63 7.10 -10.54 14.62
N ALA A 64 8.05 -11.07 13.84
CA ALA A 64 8.67 -12.37 14.09
C ALA A 64 10.20 -12.22 14.21
N PRO A 65 10.73 -12.00 15.44
CA PRO A 65 12.17 -11.91 15.63
C PRO A 65 12.82 -13.27 15.41
N PHE A 66 13.92 -13.33 14.65
CA PHE A 66 14.71 -14.54 14.49
C PHE A 66 16.22 -14.25 14.51
N ASP A 67 17.01 -15.20 15.00
CA ASP A 67 18.47 -15.05 15.11
C ASP A 67 19.13 -15.00 13.72
N ILE A 68 19.39 -13.77 13.24
CA ILE A 68 20.16 -13.54 12.03
C ILE A 68 21.61 -13.98 12.24
N ASN A 69 22.13 -14.71 11.26
CA ASN A 69 23.50 -15.15 11.12
C ASN A 69 23.90 -15.10 9.64
N SER A 70 25.18 -15.38 9.36
CA SER A 70 25.74 -15.29 8.00
C SER A 70 25.11 -16.23 6.97
N LYS A 71 24.22 -17.14 7.37
CA LYS A 71 23.51 -18.06 6.47
C LYS A 71 22.06 -17.68 6.18
N ASN A 72 21.44 -16.82 6.99
CA ASN A 72 20.01 -16.46 6.88
C ASN A 72 19.77 -14.93 6.84
N TYR A 73 20.81 -14.11 6.69
CA TYR A 73 20.69 -12.64 6.58
C TYR A 73 19.88 -12.16 5.36
N MET A 74 19.76 -12.98 4.31
CA MET A 74 18.88 -12.69 3.15
C MET A 74 17.46 -13.27 3.31
N ASN A 75 17.17 -13.93 4.44
CA ASN A 75 15.87 -14.56 4.66
C ASN A 75 14.89 -13.51 5.21
N ILE A 76 13.81 -13.28 4.49
CA ILE A 76 12.69 -12.48 4.99
C ILE A 76 11.79 -13.45 5.79
N PRO A 77 11.40 -13.11 7.03
CA PRO A 77 10.44 -13.93 7.74
C PRO A 77 9.10 -13.94 7.00
N GLU A 78 8.39 -15.05 7.10
CA GLU A 78 7.11 -15.23 6.40
C GLU A 78 6.07 -14.21 6.84
N GLU A 79 6.14 -13.78 8.10
CA GLU A 79 5.31 -12.74 8.69
C GLU A 79 5.53 -11.37 8.04
N THR A 80 6.79 -11.03 7.72
CA THR A 80 7.14 -9.81 6.98
C THR A 80 6.62 -9.89 5.53
N ASP A 81 6.77 -11.04 4.87
CA ASP A 81 6.21 -11.24 3.51
C ASP A 81 4.69 -11.12 3.52
N ALA A 82 4.02 -11.73 4.52
CA ALA A 82 2.57 -11.66 4.67
C ALA A 82 2.08 -10.23 4.94
N TRP A 83 2.85 -9.45 5.71
CA TRP A 83 2.57 -8.05 5.98
C TRP A 83 2.61 -7.21 4.69
N PHE A 84 3.68 -7.32 3.90
CA PHE A 84 3.80 -6.60 2.64
C PHE A 84 2.76 -7.02 1.61
N ALA A 85 2.45 -8.31 1.52
CA ALA A 85 1.39 -8.80 0.64
C ALA A 85 0.02 -8.21 1.02
N LYS A 86 -0.28 -8.11 2.32
CA LYS A 86 -1.54 -7.52 2.78
C LYS A 86 -1.59 -6.00 2.57
N LEU A 87 -0.48 -5.32 2.82
CA LEU A 87 -0.33 -3.90 2.55
C LEU A 87 -0.59 -3.59 1.07
N ASP A 88 0.00 -4.36 0.15
CA ASP A 88 -0.17 -4.19 -1.30
C ASP A 88 -1.64 -4.41 -1.73
N GLU A 89 -2.30 -5.45 -1.21
CA GLU A 89 -3.74 -5.68 -1.45
C GLU A 89 -4.58 -4.46 -1.06
N LEU A 90 -4.30 -3.86 0.10
CA LEU A 90 -5.04 -2.70 0.59
C LEU A 90 -4.76 -1.42 -0.21
N PHE A 91 -3.53 -1.23 -0.72
CA PHE A 91 -3.24 -0.16 -1.68
C PHE A 91 -4.00 -0.34 -3.00
N ILE A 92 -4.11 -1.57 -3.50
CA ILE A 92 -4.89 -1.90 -4.70
C ILE A 92 -6.37 -1.59 -4.48
N GLU A 93 -6.97 -2.02 -3.36
CA GLU A 93 -8.37 -1.74 -3.04
C GLU A 93 -8.62 -0.24 -2.87
N SER A 94 -7.73 0.48 -2.20
CA SER A 94 -7.81 1.95 -2.05
C SER A 94 -7.75 2.66 -3.41
N THR A 95 -6.93 2.16 -4.34
CA THR A 95 -6.88 2.67 -5.72
C THR A 95 -8.20 2.44 -6.47
N LYS A 96 -8.92 1.34 -6.19
CA LYS A 96 -10.24 1.10 -6.78
C LYS A 96 -11.29 2.09 -6.28
N LEU A 97 -11.24 2.51 -5.02
CA LEU A 97 -12.13 3.55 -4.48
C LEU A 97 -11.98 4.88 -5.23
N VAL A 98 -10.76 5.27 -5.59
CA VAL A 98 -10.52 6.47 -6.43
C VAL A 98 -11.20 6.35 -7.79
N ARG A 99 -11.20 5.16 -8.41
CA ARG A 99 -11.93 4.91 -9.68
C ARG A 99 -13.45 4.95 -9.51
N GLN A 100 -13.94 4.73 -8.30
CA GLN A 100 -15.35 4.81 -7.94
C GLN A 100 -15.75 6.22 -7.47
N GLU A 101 -14.82 7.18 -7.47
CA GLU A 101 -14.98 8.56 -7.00
C GLU A 101 -15.23 8.68 -5.49
N ASP A 102 -14.96 7.62 -4.72
CA ASP A 102 -15.00 7.61 -3.24
C ASP A 102 -13.72 8.22 -2.66
N TYR A 103 -13.38 9.43 -3.10
CA TYR A 103 -12.08 10.07 -2.85
C TYR A 103 -11.77 10.27 -1.36
N GLN A 104 -12.78 10.60 -0.54
CA GLN A 104 -12.57 10.87 0.88
C GLN A 104 -12.10 9.60 1.60
N VAL A 105 -12.81 8.49 1.39
CA VAL A 105 -12.47 7.21 2.02
C VAL A 105 -11.18 6.64 1.44
N ALA A 106 -10.97 6.76 0.13
CA ALA A 106 -9.71 6.38 -0.49
C ALA A 106 -8.52 7.11 0.15
N LEU A 107 -8.66 8.42 0.38
CA LEU A 107 -7.62 9.23 0.99
C LEU A 107 -7.33 8.79 2.44
N GLU A 108 -8.37 8.54 3.23
CA GLU A 108 -8.23 8.03 4.60
C GLU A 108 -7.50 6.68 4.63
N CYS A 109 -7.85 5.77 3.72
CA CYS A 109 -7.13 4.50 3.58
C CYS A 109 -5.65 4.70 3.25
N PHE A 110 -5.33 5.55 2.27
CA PHE A 110 -3.93 5.82 1.91
C PHE A 110 -3.16 6.44 3.06
N ASP A 111 -3.75 7.38 3.80
CA ASP A 111 -3.11 8.03 4.94
C ASP A 111 -2.69 6.99 6.00
N ILE A 112 -3.59 6.08 6.36
CA ILE A 112 -3.29 5.00 7.33
C ILE A 112 -2.18 4.08 6.82
N LEU A 113 -2.24 3.67 5.54
CA LEU A 113 -1.26 2.76 4.96
C LEU A 113 0.14 3.39 4.84
N TYR A 114 0.21 4.68 4.50
CA TYR A 114 1.48 5.41 4.44
C TYR A 114 2.03 5.72 5.83
N GLU A 115 1.18 6.02 6.81
CA GLU A 115 1.60 6.17 8.22
C GLU A 115 2.21 4.87 8.76
N LEU A 116 1.59 3.71 8.46
CA LEU A 116 2.16 2.40 8.79
C LEU A 116 3.55 2.19 8.16
N LEU A 117 3.72 2.57 6.90
CA LEU A 117 5.00 2.46 6.21
C LEU A 117 6.09 3.32 6.84
N GLU A 118 5.77 4.55 7.25
CA GLU A 118 6.69 5.40 7.99
C GLU A 118 7.05 4.81 9.37
N GLY A 119 6.09 4.17 10.04
CA GLY A 119 6.24 3.60 11.39
C GLY A 119 7.05 2.30 11.48
N ILE A 120 7.30 1.59 10.35
CA ILE A 120 8.01 0.29 10.37
C ILE A 120 9.35 0.35 11.11
N VAL A 121 10.08 1.47 10.98
CA VAL A 121 11.43 1.61 11.54
C VAL A 121 11.40 1.76 13.07
N ASP A 122 10.33 2.35 13.61
CA ASP A 122 10.26 2.77 15.01
C ASP A 122 9.37 1.84 15.87
N ASP A 123 8.34 1.23 15.28
CA ASP A 123 7.24 0.57 16.02
C ASP A 123 7.32 -0.97 16.08
N GLU A 124 8.46 -1.57 15.70
CA GLU A 124 8.64 -3.03 15.66
C GLU A 124 7.50 -3.77 14.92
N ILE A 125 6.97 -3.16 13.85
CA ILE A 125 5.81 -3.70 13.11
C ILE A 125 6.17 -4.99 12.36
N ILE A 126 7.36 -5.04 11.77
CA ILE A 126 7.91 -6.20 11.07
C ILE A 126 9.40 -6.35 11.40
N PHE A 127 9.93 -7.54 11.14
CA PHE A 127 11.36 -7.80 11.27
C PHE A 127 12.02 -7.90 9.89
N ALA A 128 12.89 -6.94 9.56
CA ALA A 128 13.69 -6.95 8.33
C ALA A 128 15.02 -6.19 8.53
N ASP A 129 16.13 -6.79 8.11
CA ASP A 129 17.46 -6.18 8.16
C ASP A 129 17.70 -5.20 6.98
N GLU A 130 17.07 -5.47 5.84
CA GLU A 130 17.01 -4.58 4.68
C GLU A 130 15.58 -4.49 4.16
N LEU A 131 15.06 -3.26 4.04
CA LEU A 131 13.79 -2.96 3.39
C LEU A 131 14.04 -2.33 2.02
N GLY A 132 13.17 -2.61 1.05
CA GLY A 132 13.26 -1.98 -0.26
C GLY A 132 11.98 -2.10 -1.08
N SER A 133 11.87 -1.27 -2.12
CA SER A 133 10.71 -1.23 -3.03
C SER A 133 10.39 -2.56 -3.72
N TRP A 134 11.36 -3.48 -3.78
CA TRP A 134 11.17 -4.83 -4.31
C TRP A 134 10.25 -5.71 -3.43
N MET A 135 9.93 -5.27 -2.21
CA MET A 135 8.96 -5.94 -1.33
C MET A 135 7.50 -5.61 -1.68
N PHE A 136 7.26 -4.55 -2.46
CA PHE A 136 5.93 -4.26 -3.00
C PHE A 136 5.71 -5.05 -4.30
N THR A 137 4.63 -5.81 -4.36
CA THR A 137 4.26 -6.58 -5.56
C THR A 137 3.49 -5.76 -6.59
N GLY A 138 2.91 -4.62 -6.18
CA GLY A 138 2.09 -3.80 -7.05
C GLY A 138 2.78 -2.55 -7.61
N ASP A 139 1.99 -1.75 -8.33
CA ASP A 139 2.49 -0.56 -9.03
C ASP A 139 2.46 0.65 -8.07
N GLU A 140 3.57 0.87 -7.34
CA GLU A 140 3.73 2.02 -6.43
C GLU A 140 3.36 3.35 -7.11
N LYS A 141 3.66 3.50 -8.40
CA LYS A 141 3.33 4.70 -9.16
C LYS A 141 1.81 4.86 -9.31
N ALA A 142 1.08 3.77 -9.49
CA ALA A 142 -0.37 3.79 -9.52
C ALA A 142 -0.95 4.22 -8.16
N TYR A 143 -0.34 3.78 -7.06
CA TYR A 143 -0.77 4.16 -5.70
C TYR A 143 -0.58 5.65 -5.45
N PHE A 144 0.62 6.19 -5.70
CA PHE A 144 0.85 7.63 -5.57
C PHE A 144 -0.03 8.44 -6.51
N THR A 145 -0.28 7.98 -7.74
CA THR A 145 -1.19 8.67 -8.67
C THR A 145 -2.61 8.73 -8.11
N ALA A 146 -3.13 7.61 -7.58
CA ALA A 146 -4.46 7.55 -6.99
C ALA A 146 -4.56 8.39 -5.70
N TYR A 147 -3.53 8.34 -4.86
CA TYR A 147 -3.42 9.14 -3.65
C TYR A 147 -3.46 10.65 -3.95
N ILE A 148 -2.66 11.11 -4.92
CA ILE A 148 -2.66 12.52 -5.36
C ILE A 148 -4.00 12.93 -5.95
N GLN A 149 -4.65 12.05 -6.73
CA GLN A 149 -5.98 12.32 -7.27
C GLN A 149 -7.02 12.50 -6.16
N ALA A 150 -7.05 11.60 -5.18
CA ALA A 150 -7.95 11.67 -4.03
C ALA A 150 -7.70 12.95 -3.20
N ALA A 151 -6.43 13.26 -2.94
CA ALA A 151 -6.04 14.47 -2.22
C ALA A 151 -6.46 15.75 -2.96
N ALA A 152 -6.23 15.83 -4.28
CA ALA A 152 -6.60 17.00 -5.08
C ALA A 152 -8.12 17.26 -5.05
N ALA A 153 -8.93 16.19 -4.97
CA ALA A 153 -10.39 16.28 -4.97
C ALA A 153 -11.00 16.66 -3.62
N THR A 154 -10.31 16.41 -2.50
CA THR A 154 -10.92 16.44 -1.16
C THR A 154 -10.20 17.34 -0.15
N CYS A 155 -8.88 17.54 -0.30
CA CYS A 155 -8.10 18.30 0.67
C CYS A 155 -8.26 19.82 0.49
N SER A 156 -7.98 20.54 1.57
CA SER A 156 -7.59 21.94 1.48
C SER A 156 -6.29 22.09 0.69
N ASP A 157 -6.01 23.28 0.18
CA ASP A 157 -4.78 23.55 -0.57
C ASP A 157 -3.51 23.26 0.26
N GLU A 158 -3.53 23.57 1.56
CA GLU A 158 -2.42 23.29 2.49
C GLU A 158 -2.21 21.79 2.68
N ASN A 159 -3.27 21.05 3.00
CA ASN A 159 -3.18 19.60 3.20
C ASN A 159 -2.76 18.88 1.91
N PHE A 160 -3.25 19.34 0.76
CA PHE A 160 -2.83 18.79 -0.53
C PHE A 160 -1.32 18.94 -0.73
N VAL A 161 -0.76 20.10 -0.38
CA VAL A 161 0.68 20.36 -0.55
C VAL A 161 1.51 19.43 0.33
N ASP A 162 1.11 19.22 1.58
CA ASP A 162 1.82 18.30 2.48
C ASP A 162 1.83 16.88 1.92
N LYS A 163 0.68 16.41 1.43
CA LYS A 163 0.54 15.08 0.81
C LYS A 163 1.34 14.94 -0.49
N ALA A 164 1.33 15.98 -1.33
CA ALA A 164 2.11 16.01 -2.57
C ALA A 164 3.62 15.98 -2.31
N ILE A 165 4.08 16.69 -1.28
CA ILE A 165 5.49 16.70 -0.89
C ILE A 165 5.92 15.38 -0.26
N PHE A 166 5.06 14.78 0.57
CA PHE A 166 5.26 13.42 1.07
C PHE A 166 5.43 12.43 -0.08
N ALA A 167 4.48 12.39 -1.03
CA ALA A 167 4.54 11.46 -2.17
C ALA A 167 5.81 11.65 -3.04
N LEU A 168 6.22 12.90 -3.28
CA LEU A 168 7.46 13.21 -4.01
C LEU A 168 8.74 12.81 -3.25
N HIS A 169 8.68 12.76 -1.92
CA HIS A 169 9.79 12.33 -1.09
C HIS A 169 9.92 10.81 -1.04
N GLU A 170 8.79 10.09 -0.98
CA GLU A 170 8.74 8.63 -0.95
C GLU A 170 9.02 7.97 -2.30
N ASP A 171 8.68 8.65 -3.42
CA ASP A 171 9.02 8.21 -4.78
C ASP A 171 10.53 8.39 -5.09
N ARG A 172 11.38 7.67 -4.33
CA ARG A 172 12.86 7.79 -4.31
C ARG A 172 13.57 7.12 -5.49
N ASP A 173 12.91 6.95 -6.63
CA ASP A 173 13.59 6.83 -7.91
C ASP A 173 13.45 8.17 -8.67
N ARG A 174 14.59 8.82 -8.92
CA ARG A 174 14.68 10.09 -9.67
C ARG A 174 13.94 10.07 -11.01
N SER A 175 13.85 8.91 -11.66
CA SER A 175 13.14 8.74 -12.94
C SER A 175 11.62 8.66 -12.76
N SER A 176 11.16 8.27 -11.57
CA SER A 176 9.75 8.22 -11.17
C SER A 176 9.28 9.57 -10.61
N SER A 177 10.09 10.28 -9.81
CA SER A 177 9.68 11.58 -9.23
C SER A 177 9.37 12.63 -10.30
N LEU A 178 10.05 12.60 -11.45
CA LEU A 178 9.71 13.44 -12.62
C LEU A 178 8.31 13.13 -13.16
N LYS A 179 7.94 11.86 -13.20
CA LYS A 179 6.63 11.41 -13.65
C LYS A 179 5.56 11.78 -12.63
N LEU A 180 5.80 11.54 -11.34
CA LEU A 180 4.84 11.88 -10.29
C LEU A 180 4.60 13.40 -10.18
N TYR A 181 5.65 14.22 -10.30
CA TYR A 181 5.49 15.67 -10.34
C TYR A 181 4.64 16.15 -11.53
N SER A 182 4.79 15.52 -12.70
CA SER A 182 3.92 15.81 -13.84
C SER A 182 2.46 15.38 -13.65
N VAL A 183 2.23 14.27 -12.92
CA VAL A 183 0.89 13.85 -12.49
C VAL A 183 0.29 14.88 -11.54
N ILE A 184 1.02 15.30 -10.50
CA ILE A 184 0.59 16.34 -9.55
C ILE A 184 0.18 17.59 -10.33
N LYS A 185 1.00 18.04 -11.28
CA LYS A 185 0.71 19.21 -12.10
C LYS A 185 -0.57 19.08 -12.95
N SER A 186 -0.92 17.86 -13.36
CA SER A 186 -2.12 17.61 -14.16
C SER A 186 -3.41 17.56 -13.33
N MET A 187 -3.30 17.28 -12.03
CA MET A 187 -4.44 17.10 -11.12
C MET A 187 -4.67 18.29 -10.20
N ALA A 188 -3.60 18.96 -9.78
CA ALA A 188 -3.65 20.07 -8.84
C ALA A 188 -4.35 21.31 -9.43
N SER A 189 -5.06 22.04 -8.57
CA SER A 189 -5.52 23.38 -8.87
C SER A 189 -4.33 24.34 -9.10
N PRO A 190 -4.52 25.48 -9.78
CA PRO A 190 -3.45 26.47 -9.94
C PRO A 190 -2.85 26.97 -8.61
N VAL A 191 -3.68 27.05 -7.56
CA VAL A 191 -3.25 27.49 -6.22
C VAL A 191 -2.40 26.39 -5.57
N GLN A 192 -2.91 25.16 -5.55
CA GLN A 192 -2.20 23.98 -5.05
C GLN A 192 -0.83 23.83 -5.73
N MET A 193 -0.78 23.92 -7.06
CA MET A 193 0.46 23.77 -7.80
C MET A 193 1.48 24.87 -7.47
N ALA A 194 1.04 26.12 -7.32
CA ALA A 194 1.93 27.22 -6.94
C ALA A 194 2.57 27.01 -5.56
N MET A 195 1.80 26.46 -4.61
CA MET A 195 2.29 26.12 -3.27
C MET A 195 3.24 24.92 -3.30
N VAL A 196 2.92 23.88 -4.08
CA VAL A 196 3.83 22.73 -4.30
C VAL A 196 5.16 23.21 -4.88
N ASP A 197 5.14 24.07 -5.90
CA ASP A 197 6.35 24.64 -6.51
C ASP A 197 7.23 25.39 -5.51
N GLN A 198 6.60 26.12 -4.58
CA GLN A 198 7.31 26.82 -3.52
C GLN A 198 8.01 25.82 -2.58
N GLN A 199 7.31 24.76 -2.17
CA GLN A 199 7.86 23.75 -1.27
C GLN A 199 8.95 22.90 -1.94
N VAL A 200 8.76 22.50 -3.19
CA VAL A 200 9.78 21.81 -4.00
C VAL A 200 11.07 22.61 -4.06
N LYS A 201 10.98 23.93 -4.34
CA LYS A 201 12.14 24.83 -4.36
C LYS A 201 12.78 24.98 -2.97
N ALA A 202 11.98 25.20 -1.93
CA ALA A 202 12.46 25.39 -0.57
C ALA A 202 13.21 24.15 -0.05
N ARG A 203 12.66 22.96 -0.32
CA ARG A 203 13.21 21.66 0.10
C ARG A 203 14.23 21.08 -0.88
N LYS A 204 14.50 21.77 -2.00
CA LYS A 204 15.42 21.33 -3.07
C LYS A 204 15.10 19.94 -3.62
N ILE A 205 13.81 19.61 -3.73
CA ILE A 205 13.35 18.35 -4.30
C ILE A 205 13.67 18.35 -5.79
N LYS A 206 14.27 17.26 -6.28
CA LYS A 206 14.73 17.13 -7.67
C LYS A 206 13.58 16.63 -8.54
N VAL A 207 12.84 17.55 -9.14
CA VAL A 207 11.68 17.28 -10.02
C VAL A 207 11.88 17.78 -11.46
N ALA A 208 13.13 18.10 -11.85
CA ALA A 208 13.55 18.48 -13.19
C ALA A 208 14.99 18.02 -13.49
#